data_AF-A0A7S2DPH0-F1
#
_entry.id   AF-A0A7S2DPH0-F1
#
_cell.length_a   1.000
_cell.length_b   1.000
_cell.length_c   1.000
_cell.angle_alpha   90.00
_cell.angle_beta   90.00
_cell.angle_gamma   90.00
#
_symmetry.space_group_name_H-M   'P 1'
#
loop_
_entity.id
_entity.type
_entity.pdbx_description
1 polymer ?
#
loop_
_entity_poly.entity_id
_entity_poly.type
_entity_poly.pdbx_seq_one_letter_code
_entity_poly.pdbx_strand_id
1 'polypeptide(L)'
;KMEFGIDHYAGKVVYTSKNFREKNKDELPKEAKALFTGSNMEFIKNIFEFALQKSRDVVASGAKKKKQTVASQFKSQLGHLMEAIAKTQPHYIRCLKPNDKAVAGLFTERRVAQQLRYGGVLEA
;
A
#
# COMPACT_ATOMS: atom_id res chain seq x y z
N LYS A 1 -24.09 9.39 5.86
CA LYS A 1 -22.66 9.41 5.46
C LYS A 1 -22.20 7.96 5.33
N MET A 2 -21.53 7.59 4.23
CA MET A 2 -20.96 6.24 4.03
C MET A 2 -19.53 6.21 4.58
N GLU A 3 -19.41 6.12 5.91
CA GLU A 3 -18.13 6.16 6.63
C GLU A 3 -18.07 5.03 7.67
N PHE A 4 -16.87 4.53 7.96
CA PHE A 4 -16.61 3.59 9.05
C PHE A 4 -15.32 3.97 9.77
N GLY A 5 -15.23 3.66 11.06
CA GLY A 5 -14.05 3.94 11.89
C GLY A 5 -13.30 2.66 12.23
N ILE A 6 -11.97 2.75 12.31
CA ILE A 6 -11.10 1.70 12.85
C ILE A 6 -10.23 2.32 13.94
N ASP A 7 -10.17 1.67 15.10
CA ASP A 7 -9.25 2.01 16.18
C ASP A 7 -7.89 1.35 15.90
N HIS A 8 -6.95 2.13 15.36
CA HIS A 8 -5.57 1.70 15.16
C HIS A 8 -4.76 1.93 16.44
N TYR A 9 -3.56 1.35 16.53
CA TYR A 9 -2.62 1.63 17.62
C TYR A 9 -2.34 3.15 17.77
N ALA A 10 -2.29 3.88 16.66
CA ALA A 10 -2.12 5.33 16.64
C ALA A 10 -3.41 6.13 16.91
N GLY A 11 -4.51 5.47 17.26
CA GLY A 11 -5.83 6.06 17.51
C GLY A 11 -6.86 5.80 16.40
N LYS A 12 -8.06 6.36 16.61
CA LYS A 12 -9.21 6.17 15.73
C LYS A 12 -9.05 6.91 14.40
N VAL A 13 -9.21 6.19 13.29
CA VAL A 13 -9.22 6.73 11.94
C VAL A 13 -10.56 6.44 11.28
N VAL A 14 -11.16 7.47 10.67
CA VAL A 14 -12.44 7.35 9.95
C VAL A 14 -12.17 7.30 8.44
N TYR A 15 -12.70 6.28 7.80
CA TYR A 15 -12.59 6.03 6.36
C TYR A 15 -13.92 6.29 5.68
N THR A 16 -13.89 6.93 4.52
CA THR A 16 -15.04 7.01 3.62
C THR A 16 -15.09 5.75 2.76
N SER A 17 -16.25 5.12 2.62
CA SER A 17 -16.40 3.91 1.78
C SER A 17 -16.73 4.24 0.32
N LYS A 18 -16.92 5.52 -0.02
CA LYS A 18 -17.08 5.99 -1.40
C LYS A 18 -15.90 5.52 -2.27
N ASN A 19 -16.20 4.82 -3.36
CA ASN A 19 -15.25 4.26 -4.32
C ASN A 19 -14.26 3.23 -3.74
N PHE A 20 -14.48 2.72 -2.53
CA PHE A 20 -13.55 1.77 -1.88
C PHE A 20 -13.42 0.48 -2.70
N ARG A 21 -14.54 -0.04 -3.21
CA ARG A 21 -14.56 -1.26 -4.01
C ARG A 21 -13.94 -1.05 -5.38
N GLU A 22 -14.25 0.05 -6.04
CA GLU A 22 -13.75 0.40 -7.37
C GLU A 22 -12.23 0.54 -7.35
N LYS A 23 -11.67 1.23 -6.35
CA LYS A 23 -10.21 1.31 -6.15
C LYS A 23 -9.55 -0.04 -5.87
N ASN A 24 -10.28 -1.00 -5.31
CA ASN A 24 -9.74 -2.30 -4.94
C ASN A 24 -9.79 -3.33 -6.09
N LYS A 25 -10.60 -3.13 -7.13
CA LYS A 25 -10.83 -4.11 -8.20
C LYS A 25 -9.58 -4.42 -9.06
N ASP A 26 -8.58 -3.53 -9.06
CA ASP A 26 -7.32 -3.67 -9.81
C ASP A 26 -7.51 -4.15 -11.27
N GLU A 27 -8.59 -3.69 -11.91
CA GLU A 27 -8.99 -4.15 -13.22
C GLU A 27 -8.62 -3.10 -14.26
N LEU A 28 -7.69 -3.46 -15.17
CA LEU A 28 -7.35 -2.61 -16.30
C LEU A 28 -8.50 -2.64 -17.32
N PRO A 29 -8.94 -1.47 -17.84
CA PRO A 29 -9.92 -1.42 -18.93
C PRO A 29 -9.47 -2.26 -20.12
N LYS A 30 -10.43 -2.96 -20.75
CA LYS A 30 -10.13 -3.86 -21.89
C LYS A 30 -9.58 -3.07 -23.07
N GLU A 31 -10.06 -1.86 -23.25
CA GLU A 31 -9.67 -0.91 -24.29
C GLU A 31 -8.21 -0.48 -24.11
N ALA A 32 -7.82 -0.17 -22.87
CA ALA A 32 -6.43 0.14 -22.54
C ALA A 32 -5.51 -1.06 -22.80
N LYS A 33 -5.95 -2.27 -22.44
CA LYS A 33 -5.21 -3.51 -22.74
C LYS A 33 -5.00 -3.69 -24.24
N ALA A 34 -6.05 -3.53 -25.04
CA ALA A 34 -5.97 -3.64 -26.49
C ALA A 34 -5.05 -2.57 -27.10
N LEU A 35 -5.12 -1.33 -26.60
CA LEU A 35 -4.29 -0.22 -27.06
C LEU A 35 -2.79 -0.49 -26.82
N PHE A 36 -2.42 -0.94 -25.62
CA PHE A 36 -1.01 -1.19 -25.30
C PHE A 36 -0.44 -2.40 -26.06
N THR A 37 -1.22 -3.48 -26.20
CA THR A 37 -0.82 -4.64 -27.02
C THR A 37 -0.73 -4.31 -28.50
N GLY A 38 -1.61 -3.43 -29.01
CA GLY A 38 -1.63 -2.99 -30.42
C GLY A 38 -0.65 -1.86 -30.76
N SER A 39 0.15 -1.38 -29.80
CA SER A 39 1.06 -0.25 -30.02
C SER A 39 2.11 -0.55 -31.10
N ASN A 40 2.37 0.40 -32.00
CA ASN A 40 3.46 0.27 -32.99
C ASN A 40 4.86 0.44 -32.37
N MET A 41 4.94 0.86 -31.11
CA MET A 41 6.20 1.00 -30.38
C MET A 41 6.54 -0.28 -29.64
N GLU A 42 7.64 -0.93 -30.05
CA GLU A 42 8.11 -2.18 -29.45
C GLU A 42 8.39 -2.07 -27.95
N PHE A 43 8.93 -0.93 -27.51
CA PHE A 43 9.16 -0.65 -26.09
C PHE A 43 7.87 -0.71 -25.24
N ILE A 44 6.76 -0.18 -25.77
CA ILE A 44 5.48 -0.16 -25.08
C ILE A 44 4.88 -1.56 -24.99
N LYS A 45 4.98 -2.34 -26.07
CA LYS A 45 4.57 -3.75 -26.08
C LYS A 45 5.34 -4.55 -25.03
N ASN A 46 6.67 -4.43 -25.02
CA ASN A 46 7.53 -5.17 -24.10
C ASN A 46 7.26 -4.86 -22.62
N ILE A 47 7.10 -3.58 -22.26
CA ILE A 47 6.72 -3.20 -20.89
C ILE A 47 5.38 -3.83 -20.50
N PHE A 48 4.40 -3.80 -21.41
CA PHE A 48 3.06 -4.25 -21.12
C PHE A 48 2.97 -5.78 -21.01
N GLU A 49 3.67 -6.52 -21.88
CA GLU A 49 3.79 -7.97 -21.78
C GLU A 49 4.44 -8.41 -20.47
N PHE A 50 5.53 -7.75 -20.07
CA PHE A 50 6.19 -8.01 -18.79
C PHE A 50 5.23 -7.77 -17.60
N ALA A 51 4.47 -6.68 -17.64
CA ALA A 51 3.47 -6.38 -16.61
C ALA A 51 2.35 -7.45 -16.55
N LEU A 52 1.92 -7.99 -17.70
CA LEU A 52 0.90 -9.04 -17.76
C LEU A 52 1.43 -10.41 -17.30
N GLN A 53 2.69 -10.76 -17.56
CA GLN A 53 3.28 -12.05 -17.13
C GLN A 53 3.29 -12.18 -15.61
N LYS A 54 3.61 -11.09 -14.89
CA LYS A 54 3.63 -11.04 -13.42
C LYS A 54 2.27 -11.34 -12.76
N SER A 55 1.17 -11.23 -13.52
CA SER A 55 -0.19 -11.58 -13.08
C SER A 55 -0.54 -13.07 -13.27
N ARG A 56 0.26 -13.82 -14.05
CA ARG A 56 0.00 -15.23 -14.43
C ARG A 56 0.72 -16.25 -13.56
N ASP A 57 1.79 -15.89 -12.86
CA ASP A 57 2.57 -16.84 -12.04
C ASP A 57 1.84 -17.35 -10.78
N VAL A 58 0.66 -16.80 -10.47
CA VAL A 58 -0.23 -17.28 -9.38
C VAL A 58 -1.17 -18.41 -9.85
N VAL A 59 -1.19 -18.74 -11.15
CA VAL A 59 -2.24 -19.55 -11.80
C VAL A 59 -1.98 -21.07 -11.76
N ALA A 60 -0.85 -21.55 -11.24
CA ALA A 60 -0.50 -22.97 -11.24
C ALA A 60 -1.24 -23.84 -10.19
N SER A 61 -2.02 -23.25 -9.28
CA SER A 61 -2.78 -24.00 -8.27
C SER A 61 -4.28 -23.97 -8.58
N GLY A 62 -4.88 -25.15 -8.82
CA GLY A 62 -6.25 -25.36 -9.33
C GLY A 62 -7.41 -24.93 -8.43
N ALA A 63 -7.27 -23.89 -7.60
CA ALA A 63 -8.36 -23.31 -6.83
C ALA A 63 -9.11 -22.23 -7.64
N LYS A 64 -10.44 -22.20 -7.51
CA LYS A 64 -11.34 -21.21 -8.16
C LYS A 64 -10.74 -19.79 -8.10
N LYS A 65 -10.48 -19.21 -9.29
CA LYS A 65 -9.94 -17.85 -9.52
C LYS A 65 -10.57 -16.80 -8.60
N LYS A 66 -9.94 -16.48 -7.47
CA LYS A 66 -10.22 -15.22 -6.79
C LYS A 66 -9.53 -14.13 -7.61
N LYS A 67 -10.30 -13.18 -8.16
CA LYS A 67 -9.73 -12.00 -8.83
C LYS A 67 -8.74 -11.35 -7.85
N GLN A 68 -7.51 -11.13 -8.28
CA GLN A 68 -6.53 -10.40 -7.50
C GLN A 68 -7.05 -8.97 -7.31
N THR A 69 -7.00 -8.50 -6.08
CA THR A 69 -7.38 -7.14 -5.69
C THR A 69 -6.15 -6.42 -5.16
N VAL A 70 -6.17 -5.08 -5.19
CA VAL A 70 -5.10 -4.26 -4.63
C VAL A 70 -4.80 -4.66 -3.19
N ALA A 71 -5.84 -4.83 -2.35
CA ALA A 71 -5.68 -5.24 -0.96
C ALA A 71 -5.05 -6.63 -0.81
N SER A 72 -5.43 -7.61 -1.64
CA SER A 72 -4.85 -8.96 -1.57
C SER A 72 -3.39 -8.99 -1.99
N GLN A 73 -3.01 -8.23 -3.01
CA GLN A 73 -1.61 -8.11 -3.44
C GLN A 73 -0.77 -7.41 -2.38
N PHE A 74 -1.26 -6.28 -1.86
CA PHE A 74 -0.58 -5.54 -0.80
C PHE A 74 -0.38 -6.39 0.45
N LYS A 75 -1.41 -7.15 0.86
CA LYS A 75 -1.32 -8.06 2.01
C LYS A 75 -0.26 -9.14 1.80
N SER A 76 -0.20 -9.76 0.62
CA SER A 76 0.79 -10.80 0.32
C SER A 76 2.21 -10.23 0.30
N GLN A 77 2.43 -9.09 -0.36
CA GLN A 77 3.73 -8.43 -0.41
C GLN A 77 4.21 -8.01 0.99
N LEU A 78 3.31 -7.43 1.80
CA LEU A 78 3.62 -7.07 3.17
C LEU A 78 3.95 -8.32 4.01
N GLY A 79 3.22 -9.42 3.82
CA GLY A 79 3.52 -10.70 4.48
C GLY A 79 4.94 -11.18 4.18
N HIS A 80 5.31 -11.27 2.90
CA HIS A 80 6.67 -11.67 2.51
C HIS A 80 7.75 -10.74 3.07
N LEU A 81 7.49 -9.42 3.09
CA LEU A 81 8.42 -8.46 3.68
C LEU A 81 8.59 -8.69 5.19
N MET A 82 7.50 -8.90 5.92
CA MET A 82 7.54 -9.15 7.36
C MET A 82 8.27 -10.47 7.67
N GLU A 83 8.08 -11.51 6.85
CA GLU A 83 8.84 -12.77 6.95
C GLU A 83 10.34 -12.58 6.71
N ALA A 84 10.72 -11.73 5.75
CA ALA A 84 12.11 -11.40 5.49
C ALA A 84 12.74 -10.64 6.68
N ILE A 85 12.04 -9.63 7.22
CA ILE A 85 12.50 -8.86 8.39
C ILE A 85 12.64 -9.77 9.62
N ALA A 86 11.70 -10.70 9.83
CA ALA A 86 11.73 -11.62 10.98
C ALA A 86 12.96 -12.55 11.00
N LYS A 87 13.64 -12.74 9.87
CA LYS A 87 14.89 -13.52 9.76
C LYS A 87 16.15 -12.69 10.07
N THR A 88 15.99 -11.42 10.41
CA THR A 88 17.09 -10.50 10.71
C THR A 88 17.04 -10.03 12.17
N GLN A 89 18.07 -9.33 12.63
CA GLN A 89 18.06 -8.61 13.89
C GLN A 89 17.74 -7.12 13.62
N PRO A 90 16.50 -6.66 13.86
CA PRO A 90 16.12 -5.30 13.51
C PRO A 90 16.61 -4.29 14.54
N HIS A 91 17.03 -3.12 14.04
CA HIS A 91 17.26 -1.92 14.84
C HIS A 91 16.28 -0.84 14.39
N TYR A 92 15.60 -0.20 15.34
CA TYR A 92 14.52 0.75 15.05
C TYR A 92 15.00 2.20 15.21
N ILE A 93 14.86 2.99 14.15
CA ILE A 93 15.06 4.45 14.18
C ILE A 93 13.70 5.13 14.04
N ARG A 94 13.38 6.05 14.96
CA ARG A 94 12.14 6.84 14.95
C ARG A 94 12.44 8.26 14.51
N CYS A 95 11.97 8.63 13.32
CA CYS A 95 12.09 10.00 12.82
C CYS A 95 10.92 10.86 13.34
N LEU A 96 11.21 12.01 13.94
CA LEU A 96 10.21 12.96 14.43
C LEU A 96 10.22 14.24 13.61
N LYS A 97 9.03 14.67 13.16
CA LYS A 97 8.86 15.95 12.47
C LYS A 97 8.63 17.06 13.51
N PRO A 98 9.54 18.04 13.66
CA PRO A 98 9.43 19.05 14.71
C PRO A 98 8.28 20.04 14.47
N ASN A 99 7.91 20.30 13.21
CA ASN A 99 6.78 21.13 12.82
C ASN A 99 6.25 20.74 11.44
N ASP A 100 4.96 20.97 11.17
CA ASP A 100 4.37 20.60 9.89
C ASP A 100 4.70 21.58 8.74
N LYS A 101 5.18 22.79 9.08
CA LYS A 101 5.53 23.86 8.13
C LYS A 101 6.89 23.69 7.45
N ALA A 102 7.67 22.68 7.84
CA ALA A 102 9.02 22.44 7.36
C ALA A 102 9.98 23.64 7.57
N VAL A 103 9.81 24.38 8.66
CA VAL A 103 10.65 25.54 9.01
C VAL A 103 11.73 25.11 10.01
N ALA A 104 12.99 25.48 9.74
CA ALA A 104 14.10 25.21 10.66
C ALA A 104 13.93 25.97 11.99
N GLY A 105 14.34 25.36 13.10
CA GLY A 105 14.27 25.97 14.44
C GLY A 105 12.85 26.06 15.04
N LEU A 106 11.80 25.75 14.28
CA LEU A 106 10.43 25.74 14.80
C LEU A 106 10.10 24.38 15.43
N PHE A 107 9.85 24.37 16.75
CA PHE A 107 9.45 23.18 17.48
C PHE A 107 7.98 23.28 17.92
N THR A 108 7.15 22.34 17.49
CA THR A 108 5.74 22.26 17.87
C THR A 108 5.54 21.10 18.84
N GLU A 109 5.60 21.39 20.15
CA GLU A 109 5.54 20.39 21.23
C GLU A 109 4.37 19.42 21.08
N ARG A 110 3.15 19.95 20.85
CA ARG A 110 1.94 19.13 20.68
C ARG A 110 2.09 18.13 19.54
N ARG A 111 2.71 18.53 18.42
CA ARG A 111 2.88 17.70 17.23
C ARG A 111 3.89 16.60 17.48
N VAL A 112 4.98 16.90 18.19
CA VAL A 112 6.00 15.92 18.57
C VAL A 112 5.44 14.93 19.59
N ALA A 113 4.74 15.41 20.62
CA ALA A 113 4.08 14.57 21.62
C ALA A 113 3.06 13.59 20.98
N GLN A 114 2.29 14.04 19.99
CA GLN A 114 1.40 13.16 19.22
C GLN A 114 2.17 12.08 18.47
N GLN A 115 3.28 12.41 17.81
CA GLN A 115 4.11 11.43 17.10
C GLN A 115 4.73 10.40 18.06
N LEU A 116 5.11 10.80 19.28
CA LEU A 116 5.61 9.87 20.29
C LEU A 116 4.53 8.88 20.74
N ARG A 117 3.29 9.35 20.94
CA ARG A 117 2.12 8.49 21.21
C ARG A 117 1.86 7.53 20.06
N TYR A 118 1.74 8.07 18.84
CA TYR A 118 1.45 7.29 17.63
C TYR A 118 2.62 6.43 17.18
N GLY A 119 3.84 6.66 17.66
CA GLY A 119 5.01 5.87 17.32
C GLY A 119 5.20 4.63 18.19
N GLY A 120 4.31 4.41 19.17
CA GLY A 120 4.42 3.34 20.15
C GLY A 120 5.59 3.53 21.11
N VAL A 121 6.16 4.74 21.23
CA VAL A 121 7.29 5.03 22.14
C VAL A 121 6.83 5.04 23.60
N LEU A 122 5.55 5.34 23.84
CA LEU A 122 4.96 5.37 25.18
C LEU A 122 4.30 4.04 25.58
N GLU A 123 4.19 3.09 24.65
CA GLU A 123 3.64 1.74 24.89
C GLU A 123 4.74 0.65 24.92
N ALA A 124 6.01 1.04 24.71
CA ALA A 124 7.18 0.17 24.68
C ALA A 124 7.93 0.17 26.02
#